data_AF-A0A937XD33-F1
#
_entry.id   AF-A0A937XD33-F1
#
_cell.length_a   1.000
_cell.length_b   1.000
_cell.length_c   1.000
_cell.angle_alpha   90.00
_cell.angle_beta   90.00
_cell.angle_gamma   90.00
#
_symmetry.space_group_name_H-M   'P 1'
#
loop_
_entity.id
_entity.type
_entity.pdbx_description
1 polymer ?
#
loop_
_entity_poly.entity_id
_entity_poly.type
_entity_poly.pdbx_seq_one_letter_code
_entity_poly.pdbx_strand_id
1 'polypeptide(L)'
;YPWPIASCSSLGPTGCNVPPDRKIKPEVVAPGVDVYSSVPGGGYQQWGWSGTSMAGPHVAGVAALMRQANPDLDVDTVKEIIMSTAVDLGPAGEENTYGWGMIDAYEAVLAAMTGFGRLEGTVTNVSNGGTPAPGVTIEIVETERTTLSGAGGAYALSLAPGLYTVRATHPSFAPATYYNVSIAADETTVRHFSLTDIGAPLITGTTDLDSTSDTAGPYWVETTVVDEFSMIAYARLHYRVNGGDFRRLPLTPLTGGRYAGAIPGQPYTTLIEYYVEAADIADNVAVDPAAAPAELYDFHVAPGVVSLDEDVESGSPGWTHASATPGYGDQWHVSTQRNRTPGGSRSWKCGSTGSGAYAHLLDAALVTPSFEIVQDQKLSFWHWIAAQTSPTYPGYAFDGGIVEISIDGGPWQQIAPEEGYDHVIARATTPPGPFPDGTPCLSGSHGWQKLNFDLGAFGGSARLRFRFGTDASGAMEGWYIDDILVHGFVVDFSAAPEQRAPGALRLHPADPNPFLGATRLRYDLAAPGEVRLTLFDPAGRMVRALVSGRQQPGAHEARWDGRDDEARPVAPGVYLYRLQSGGAAVSGKVVLTR
;
A
#
# COMPACT_ATOMS: atom_id res chain seq x y z
N TYR A 1 -22.11 -13.59 -8.00
CA TYR A 1 -22.95 -12.64 -7.22
C TYR A 1 -23.61 -13.43 -6.10
N PRO A 2 -23.15 -13.38 -4.84
CA PRO A 2 -23.86 -14.08 -3.78
C PRO A 2 -25.13 -13.29 -3.42
N TRP A 3 -26.27 -13.97 -3.38
CA TRP A 3 -27.53 -13.43 -2.90
C TRP A 3 -27.44 -13.31 -1.37
N PRO A 4 -27.44 -12.09 -0.79
CA PRO A 4 -27.32 -11.95 0.66
C PRO A 4 -28.56 -12.53 1.34
N ILE A 5 -28.38 -13.12 2.52
CA ILE A 5 -29.50 -13.53 3.36
C ILE A 5 -30.41 -12.32 3.66
N ALA A 6 -31.72 -12.51 3.56
CA ALA A 6 -32.67 -11.44 3.85
C ALA A 6 -32.58 -11.02 5.33
N SER A 7 -32.59 -9.71 5.61
CA SER A 7 -32.48 -9.18 6.98
C SER A 7 -33.61 -9.62 7.93
N CYS A 8 -34.75 -10.03 7.36
CA CYS A 8 -35.90 -10.57 8.09
C CYS A 8 -35.85 -12.09 8.30
N SER A 9 -34.87 -12.80 7.72
CA SER A 9 -34.69 -14.23 7.93
C SER A 9 -34.12 -14.49 9.32
N SER A 10 -34.76 -15.37 10.09
CA SER A 10 -34.21 -15.79 11.38
C SER A 10 -33.00 -16.69 11.17
N LEU A 11 -31.94 -16.44 11.94
CA LEU A 11 -30.71 -17.23 11.94
C LEU A 11 -30.71 -18.20 13.13
N GLY A 12 -30.06 -19.34 12.97
CA GLY A 12 -29.77 -20.25 14.08
C GLY A 12 -28.68 -19.70 15.03
N PRO A 13 -28.27 -20.49 16.02
CA PRO A 13 -28.79 -21.81 16.35
C PRO A 13 -30.22 -21.74 16.89
N THR A 14 -30.96 -22.84 16.77
CA THR A 14 -32.27 -22.94 17.40
C THR A 14 -32.18 -22.77 18.93
N GLY A 15 -33.10 -21.98 19.49
CA GLY A 15 -33.26 -21.86 20.95
C GLY A 15 -33.87 -23.10 21.60
N CYS A 16 -34.23 -24.14 20.83
CA CYS A 16 -34.76 -25.38 21.35
C CYS A 16 -33.69 -26.22 22.07
N ASN A 17 -34.10 -26.95 23.11
CA ASN A 17 -33.21 -27.85 23.83
C ASN A 17 -33.06 -29.18 23.08
N VAL A 18 -32.21 -29.20 22.05
CA VAL A 18 -31.91 -30.36 21.21
C VAL A 18 -30.42 -30.72 21.24
N PRO A 19 -30.04 -31.96 20.88
CA PRO A 19 -28.64 -32.35 20.71
C PRO A 19 -27.85 -31.38 19.80
N PRO A 20 -26.54 -31.17 20.04
CA PRO A 20 -25.73 -30.18 19.31
C PRO A 20 -25.78 -30.31 17.78
N ASP A 21 -25.80 -31.54 17.27
CA ASP A 21 -25.93 -31.91 15.86
C ASP A 21 -27.27 -31.48 15.24
N ARG A 22 -28.27 -31.15 16.06
CA ARG A 22 -29.62 -30.73 15.62
C ARG A 22 -29.91 -29.27 15.95
N LYS A 23 -28.92 -28.53 16.45
CA LYS A 23 -29.08 -27.11 16.79
C LYS A 23 -28.98 -26.18 15.58
N ILE A 24 -28.37 -26.64 14.49
CA ILE A 24 -28.16 -25.81 13.30
C ILE A 24 -29.47 -25.64 12.55
N LYS A 25 -29.82 -24.38 12.23
CA LYS A 25 -31.04 -23.98 11.50
C LYS A 25 -30.81 -22.67 10.75
N PRO A 26 -31.53 -22.40 9.64
CA PRO A 26 -32.48 -23.28 8.94
C PRO A 26 -31.78 -24.47 8.27
N GLU A 27 -32.49 -25.47 7.74
CA GLU A 27 -31.80 -26.51 6.93
C GLU A 27 -31.51 -26.09 5.48
N VAL A 28 -32.32 -25.21 4.87
CA VAL A 28 -32.06 -24.60 3.55
C VAL A 28 -32.69 -23.22 3.47
N VAL A 29 -32.30 -22.43 2.47
CA VAL A 29 -32.95 -21.16 2.12
C VAL A 29 -33.57 -21.21 0.72
N ALA A 30 -34.49 -20.30 0.45
CA ALA A 30 -35.15 -20.13 -0.85
C ALA A 30 -35.46 -18.64 -1.09
N PRO A 31 -35.73 -18.23 -2.34
CA PRO A 31 -36.10 -16.85 -2.64
C PRO A 31 -37.33 -16.40 -1.84
N GLY A 32 -37.18 -15.32 -1.08
CA GLY A 32 -38.21 -14.83 -0.18
C GLY A 32 -38.35 -13.31 -0.13
N VAL A 33 -37.68 -12.56 -1.00
CA VAL A 33 -37.78 -11.09 -1.09
C VAL A 33 -38.43 -10.72 -2.42
N ASP A 34 -39.42 -9.84 -2.37
CA ASP A 34 -40.20 -9.32 -3.50
C ASP A 34 -40.75 -10.42 -4.42
N VAL A 35 -41.26 -11.50 -3.81
CA VAL A 35 -41.81 -12.65 -4.55
C VAL A 35 -43.16 -12.28 -5.15
N TYR A 36 -43.20 -12.18 -6.48
CA TYR A 36 -44.41 -11.93 -7.26
C TYR A 36 -45.31 -13.17 -7.27
N SER A 37 -46.50 -13.09 -6.67
CA SER A 37 -47.43 -14.21 -6.56
C SER A 37 -48.90 -13.77 -6.56
N SER A 38 -49.82 -14.73 -6.63
CA SER A 38 -51.26 -14.51 -6.76
C SER A 38 -51.90 -13.87 -5.53
N VAL A 39 -52.87 -12.99 -5.73
CA VAL A 39 -53.71 -12.37 -4.69
C VAL A 39 -55.20 -12.53 -5.01
N PRO A 40 -56.11 -12.40 -4.03
CA PRO A 40 -57.55 -12.48 -4.27
C PRO A 40 -58.04 -11.53 -5.38
N GLY A 41 -59.09 -11.92 -6.09
CA GLY A 41 -59.65 -11.15 -7.20
C GLY A 41 -59.00 -11.42 -8.57
N GLY A 42 -58.20 -12.49 -8.69
CA GLY A 42 -57.58 -12.91 -9.96
C GLY A 42 -56.34 -12.09 -10.35
N GLY A 43 -55.77 -11.35 -9.40
CA GLY A 43 -54.59 -10.51 -9.62
C GLY A 43 -53.31 -11.14 -9.08
N TYR A 44 -52.21 -10.39 -9.25
CA TYR A 44 -50.90 -10.69 -8.68
C TYR A 44 -50.39 -9.48 -7.90
N GLN A 45 -49.60 -9.73 -6.87
CA GLN A 45 -49.04 -8.68 -6.03
C GLN A 45 -47.94 -7.91 -6.77
N GLN A 46 -48.23 -6.65 -7.14
CA GLN A 46 -47.40 -5.83 -8.04
C GLN A 46 -45.95 -5.61 -7.56
N TRP A 47 -45.73 -5.55 -6.25
CA TRP A 47 -44.42 -5.28 -5.64
C TRP A 47 -43.83 -6.51 -4.92
N GLY A 48 -44.42 -7.68 -5.17
CA GLY A 48 -44.10 -8.91 -4.43
C GLY A 48 -44.43 -8.81 -2.93
N TRP A 49 -44.26 -9.94 -2.24
CA TRP A 49 -44.19 -9.98 -0.77
C TRP A 49 -42.84 -10.53 -0.33
N SER A 50 -42.43 -10.12 0.86
CA SER A 50 -41.13 -10.44 1.43
C SER A 50 -41.29 -11.14 2.79
N GLY A 51 -40.57 -12.23 2.99
CA GLY A 51 -40.53 -13.01 4.22
C GLY A 51 -40.24 -14.49 3.99
N THR A 52 -39.90 -15.20 5.05
CA THR A 52 -39.74 -16.67 5.02
C THR A 52 -41.03 -17.40 4.63
N SER A 53 -42.20 -16.75 4.85
CA SER A 53 -43.50 -17.20 4.34
C SER A 53 -43.57 -17.29 2.81
N MET A 54 -42.72 -16.55 2.08
CA MET A 54 -42.60 -16.63 0.62
C MET A 54 -41.51 -17.62 0.18
N ALA A 55 -40.48 -17.82 1.01
CA ALA A 55 -39.45 -18.83 0.78
C ALA A 55 -40.00 -20.27 0.95
N GLY A 56 -40.78 -20.53 2.01
CA GLY A 56 -41.31 -21.86 2.33
C GLY A 56 -42.10 -22.54 1.18
N PRO A 57 -43.01 -21.83 0.47
CA PRO A 57 -43.72 -22.39 -0.67
C PRO A 57 -42.83 -22.84 -1.83
N HIS A 58 -41.67 -22.23 -2.05
CA HIS A 58 -40.72 -22.71 -3.07
C HIS A 58 -40.19 -24.10 -2.69
N VAL A 59 -39.77 -24.29 -1.43
CA VAL A 59 -39.31 -25.60 -0.92
C VAL A 59 -40.43 -26.65 -0.99
N ALA A 60 -41.66 -26.26 -0.64
CA ALA A 60 -42.81 -27.14 -0.74
C ALA A 60 -43.11 -27.56 -2.20
N GLY A 61 -42.95 -26.63 -3.15
CA GLY A 61 -43.07 -26.92 -4.59
C GLY A 61 -42.01 -27.91 -5.07
N VAL A 62 -40.75 -27.74 -4.65
CA VAL A 62 -39.68 -28.70 -4.97
C VAL A 62 -39.98 -30.08 -4.42
N ALA A 63 -40.39 -30.19 -3.15
CA ALA A 63 -40.79 -31.48 -2.55
C ALA A 63 -41.95 -32.16 -3.32
N ALA A 64 -42.91 -31.37 -3.82
CA ALA A 64 -44.00 -31.89 -4.63
C ALA A 64 -43.53 -32.41 -5.99
N LEU A 65 -42.62 -31.70 -6.66
CA LEU A 65 -42.02 -32.15 -7.93
C LEU A 65 -41.19 -33.43 -7.74
N MET A 66 -40.44 -33.52 -6.65
CA MET A 66 -39.68 -34.73 -6.30
C MET A 66 -40.60 -35.94 -6.12
N ARG A 67 -41.70 -35.78 -5.36
CA ARG A 67 -42.69 -36.87 -5.19
C ARG A 67 -43.49 -37.16 -6.44
N GLN A 68 -43.65 -36.20 -7.34
CA GLN A 68 -44.22 -36.47 -8.66
C GLN A 68 -43.28 -37.35 -9.50
N ALA A 69 -41.97 -37.08 -9.43
CA ALA A 69 -40.96 -37.83 -10.15
C ALA A 69 -40.72 -39.22 -9.56
N ASN A 70 -40.80 -39.35 -8.24
CA ASN A 70 -40.71 -40.61 -7.51
C ASN A 70 -41.72 -40.65 -6.34
N PRO A 71 -42.90 -41.27 -6.53
CA PRO A 71 -43.97 -41.31 -5.53
C PRO A 71 -43.64 -42.06 -4.24
N ASP A 72 -42.62 -42.92 -4.27
CA ASP A 72 -42.24 -43.80 -3.15
C ASP A 72 -41.27 -43.13 -2.16
N LEU A 73 -40.80 -41.91 -2.44
CA LEU A 73 -39.90 -41.18 -1.55
C LEU A 73 -40.55 -40.87 -0.21
N ASP A 74 -39.94 -41.34 0.88
CA ASP A 74 -40.32 -40.96 2.24
C ASP A 74 -39.87 -39.52 2.58
N VAL A 75 -40.35 -39.02 3.72
CA VAL A 75 -40.13 -37.63 4.13
C VAL A 75 -38.65 -37.35 4.42
N ASP A 76 -37.95 -38.32 5.02
CA ASP A 76 -36.55 -38.16 5.40
C ASP A 76 -35.66 -38.11 4.16
N THR A 77 -35.92 -38.96 3.17
CA THR A 77 -35.22 -38.97 1.88
C THR A 77 -35.48 -37.69 1.08
N VAL A 78 -36.72 -37.19 1.07
CA VAL A 78 -37.03 -35.89 0.44
C VAL A 78 -36.24 -34.77 1.09
N LYS A 79 -36.19 -34.74 2.42
CA LYS A 79 -35.44 -33.72 3.15
C LYS A 79 -33.94 -33.82 2.86
N GLU A 80 -33.38 -35.04 2.89
CA GLU A 80 -31.98 -35.29 2.61
C GLU A 80 -31.60 -34.88 1.19
N ILE A 81 -32.41 -35.21 0.18
CA ILE A 81 -32.17 -34.76 -1.19
C ILE A 81 -32.17 -33.24 -1.26
N ILE A 82 -33.18 -32.55 -0.72
CA ILE A 82 -33.25 -31.07 -0.76
C ILE A 82 -32.02 -30.41 -0.11
N MET A 83 -31.60 -30.90 1.06
CA MET A 83 -30.42 -30.38 1.76
C MET A 83 -29.15 -30.66 0.97
N SER A 84 -29.00 -31.89 0.52
CA SER A 84 -27.78 -32.35 -0.14
C SER A 84 -27.63 -31.78 -1.55
N THR A 85 -28.73 -31.40 -2.21
CA THR A 85 -28.72 -30.75 -3.51
C THR A 85 -28.73 -29.22 -3.44
N ALA A 86 -28.76 -28.61 -2.26
CA ALA A 86 -28.70 -27.15 -2.13
C ALA A 86 -27.35 -26.57 -2.60
N VAL A 87 -27.39 -25.35 -3.13
CA VAL A 87 -26.22 -24.56 -3.50
C VAL A 87 -25.73 -23.82 -2.27
N ASP A 88 -24.56 -24.20 -1.76
CA ASP A 88 -23.95 -23.58 -0.58
C ASP A 88 -23.59 -22.11 -0.86
N LEU A 89 -24.14 -21.21 -0.05
CA LEU A 89 -23.95 -19.75 -0.16
C LEU A 89 -23.09 -19.19 1.00
N GLY A 90 -22.64 -20.03 1.93
CA GLY A 90 -21.94 -19.66 3.16
C GLY A 90 -20.62 -20.44 3.38
N PRO A 91 -20.11 -20.48 4.63
CA PRO A 91 -19.08 -21.43 5.02
C PRO A 91 -19.51 -22.86 4.69
N ALA A 92 -18.57 -23.69 4.23
CA ALA A 92 -18.91 -25.01 3.71
C ALA A 92 -19.61 -25.93 4.72
N GLY A 93 -20.69 -26.55 4.25
CA GLY A 93 -21.50 -27.48 5.02
C GLY A 93 -22.64 -26.79 5.76
N GLU A 94 -23.30 -27.51 6.66
CA GLU A 94 -24.47 -26.98 7.37
C GLU A 94 -24.09 -25.86 8.36
N GLU A 95 -24.70 -24.68 8.22
CA GLU A 95 -24.48 -23.56 9.12
C GLU A 95 -25.77 -22.76 9.45
N ASN A 96 -25.67 -21.80 10.37
CA ASN A 96 -26.84 -21.15 11.00
C ASN A 96 -27.49 -20.02 10.18
N THR A 97 -26.94 -19.67 9.01
CA THR A 97 -27.36 -18.54 8.20
C THR A 97 -28.18 -18.98 6.99
N TYR A 98 -27.65 -19.92 6.23
CA TYR A 98 -28.14 -20.48 4.98
C TYR A 98 -28.51 -21.96 5.12
N GLY A 99 -28.19 -22.62 6.24
CA GLY A 99 -28.35 -24.06 6.38
C GLY A 99 -27.36 -24.80 5.50
N TRP A 100 -27.86 -25.69 4.65
CA TRP A 100 -27.12 -26.31 3.56
C TRP A 100 -27.04 -25.45 2.28
N GLY A 101 -27.71 -24.28 2.27
CA GLY A 101 -27.68 -23.36 1.13
C GLY A 101 -29.04 -23.14 0.45
N MET A 102 -29.00 -22.54 -0.74
CA MET A 102 -30.18 -22.24 -1.56
C MET A 102 -30.70 -23.50 -2.25
N ILE A 103 -32.00 -23.75 -2.21
CA ILE A 103 -32.60 -24.90 -2.91
C ILE A 103 -32.30 -24.89 -4.42
N ASP A 104 -31.99 -26.07 -4.96
CA ASP A 104 -31.90 -26.34 -6.40
C ASP A 104 -32.98 -27.33 -6.80
N ALA A 105 -34.04 -26.82 -7.44
CA ALA A 105 -35.18 -27.63 -7.84
C ALA A 105 -34.84 -28.69 -8.89
N TYR A 106 -33.92 -28.37 -9.81
CA TYR A 106 -33.56 -29.27 -10.90
C TYR A 106 -32.79 -30.46 -10.35
N GLU A 107 -31.74 -30.19 -9.58
CA GLU A 107 -30.90 -31.22 -8.97
C GLU A 107 -31.69 -32.07 -7.96
N ALA A 108 -32.57 -31.45 -7.17
CA ALA A 108 -33.43 -32.18 -6.22
C ALA A 108 -34.36 -33.17 -6.93
N VAL A 109 -34.97 -32.77 -8.05
CA VAL A 109 -35.86 -33.65 -8.82
C VAL A 109 -35.06 -34.72 -9.57
N LEU A 110 -33.89 -34.39 -10.10
CA LEU A 110 -33.01 -35.37 -10.73
C LEU A 110 -32.58 -36.44 -9.72
N ALA A 111 -32.10 -36.02 -8.55
CA ALA A 111 -31.73 -36.93 -7.46
C ALA A 111 -32.92 -37.77 -6.96
N ALA A 112 -34.13 -37.22 -6.93
CA ALA A 112 -35.35 -37.97 -6.64
C ALA A 112 -35.61 -39.11 -7.65
N MET A 113 -35.25 -38.93 -8.92
CA MET A 113 -35.41 -39.92 -9.98
C MET A 113 -34.29 -40.97 -9.99
N THR A 114 -33.06 -40.56 -9.70
CA THR A 114 -31.86 -41.39 -9.93
C THR A 114 -31.17 -41.86 -8.65
N GLY A 115 -31.57 -41.35 -7.48
CA GLY A 115 -30.79 -41.44 -6.24
C GLY A 115 -29.67 -40.40 -6.20
N PHE A 116 -28.85 -40.45 -5.14
CA PHE A 116 -27.65 -39.62 -4.97
C PHE A 116 -26.49 -40.47 -4.43
N GLY A 117 -25.27 -40.11 -4.78
CA GLY A 117 -24.04 -40.66 -4.20
C GLY A 117 -23.26 -39.58 -3.47
N ARG A 118 -22.40 -40.00 -2.54
CA ARG A 118 -21.59 -39.09 -1.72
C ARG A 118 -20.17 -39.02 -2.28
N LEU A 119 -19.71 -37.85 -2.67
CA LEU A 119 -18.30 -37.56 -2.93
C LEU A 119 -17.67 -36.99 -1.67
N GLU A 120 -16.61 -37.59 -1.16
CA GLU A 120 -15.87 -37.02 -0.04
C GLU A 120 -14.36 -37.18 -0.19
N GLY A 121 -13.63 -36.46 0.66
CA GLY A 121 -12.19 -36.64 0.76
C GLY A 121 -11.53 -35.59 1.62
N THR A 122 -10.22 -35.48 1.43
CA THR A 122 -9.38 -34.51 2.13
C THR A 122 -8.51 -33.75 1.15
N VAL A 123 -8.19 -32.50 1.49
CA VAL A 123 -7.22 -31.67 0.80
C VAL A 123 -6.01 -31.47 1.71
N THR A 124 -4.82 -31.72 1.17
CA THR A 124 -3.55 -31.64 1.88
C THR A 124 -2.56 -30.75 1.14
N ASN A 125 -1.73 -30.01 1.88
CA ASN A 125 -0.59 -29.27 1.34
C ASN A 125 0.63 -30.21 1.28
N VAL A 126 1.04 -30.63 0.08
CA VAL A 126 2.23 -31.49 -0.07
C VAL A 126 3.54 -30.75 0.15
N SER A 127 3.57 -29.44 -0.07
CA SER A 127 4.74 -28.61 0.18
C SER A 127 5.07 -28.52 1.66
N ASN A 128 4.08 -28.69 2.54
CA ASN A 128 4.22 -28.63 3.99
C ASN A 128 3.95 -29.99 4.67
N GLY A 129 4.55 -31.06 4.14
CA GLY A 129 4.53 -32.38 4.78
C GLY A 129 3.15 -33.05 4.84
N GLY A 130 2.21 -32.64 3.99
CA GLY A 130 0.85 -33.22 3.93
C GLY A 130 -0.10 -32.67 4.99
N THR A 131 0.15 -31.48 5.53
CA THR A 131 -0.77 -30.81 6.46
C THR A 131 -2.14 -30.55 5.81
N PRO A 132 -3.23 -30.50 6.59
CA PRO A 132 -4.54 -30.17 6.05
C PRO A 132 -4.58 -28.77 5.41
N ALA A 133 -5.23 -28.64 4.25
CA ALA A 133 -5.43 -27.37 3.57
C ALA A 133 -6.89 -26.93 3.69
N PRO A 134 -7.25 -26.08 4.68
CA PRO A 134 -8.60 -25.52 4.80
C PRO A 134 -8.90 -24.45 3.76
N GLY A 135 -10.19 -24.18 3.51
CA GLY A 135 -10.64 -23.08 2.65
C GLY A 135 -10.47 -23.34 1.14
N VAL A 136 -10.00 -24.51 0.73
CA VAL A 136 -9.87 -24.87 -0.68
C VAL A 136 -11.25 -25.13 -1.26
N THR A 137 -11.56 -24.46 -2.37
CA THR A 137 -12.79 -24.67 -3.12
C THR A 137 -12.73 -25.97 -3.90
N ILE A 138 -13.67 -26.87 -3.65
CA ILE A 138 -13.91 -28.09 -4.42
C ILE A 138 -15.14 -27.86 -5.29
N GLU A 139 -14.94 -27.85 -6.59
CA GLU A 139 -15.94 -27.56 -7.60
C GLU A 139 -16.27 -28.81 -8.44
N ILE A 140 -17.55 -29.00 -8.70
CA ILE A 140 -18.09 -29.97 -9.65
C ILE A 140 -18.40 -29.20 -10.93
N VAL A 141 -17.53 -29.33 -11.93
CA VAL A 141 -17.52 -28.43 -13.09
C VAL A 141 -18.82 -28.49 -13.87
N GLU A 142 -19.39 -29.68 -14.05
CA GLU A 142 -20.61 -29.88 -14.85
C GLU A 142 -21.87 -29.28 -14.21
N THR A 143 -21.87 -29.08 -12.89
CA THR A 143 -23.02 -28.56 -12.14
C THR A 143 -22.74 -27.20 -11.50
N GLU A 144 -21.52 -26.68 -11.65
CA GLU A 144 -21.01 -25.47 -10.99
C GLU A 144 -21.11 -25.49 -9.45
N ARG A 145 -21.36 -26.67 -8.87
CA ARG A 145 -21.51 -26.81 -7.42
C ARG A 145 -20.16 -26.74 -6.75
N THR A 146 -20.10 -26.03 -5.63
CA THR A 146 -18.88 -25.91 -4.84
C THR A 146 -19.08 -26.29 -3.38
N THR A 147 -18.02 -26.77 -2.74
CA THR A 147 -17.87 -26.79 -1.28
C THR A 147 -16.47 -26.30 -0.92
N LEU A 148 -16.19 -26.04 0.35
CA LEU A 148 -14.86 -25.71 0.86
C LEU A 148 -14.35 -26.85 1.74
N SER A 149 -13.05 -27.08 1.73
CA SER A 149 -12.41 -27.93 2.73
C SER A 149 -12.46 -27.27 4.12
N GLY A 150 -12.83 -28.03 5.15
CA GLY A 150 -12.85 -27.57 6.54
C GLY A 150 -11.45 -27.45 7.16
N ALA A 151 -11.38 -27.08 8.45
CA ALA A 151 -10.13 -26.92 9.20
C ALA A 151 -9.21 -28.16 9.18
N GLY A 152 -9.80 -29.36 9.13
CA GLY A 152 -9.08 -30.63 8.98
C GLY A 152 -8.83 -31.07 7.53
N GLY A 153 -9.05 -30.18 6.55
CA GLY A 153 -8.90 -30.44 5.11
C GLY A 153 -10.03 -31.29 4.51
N ALA A 154 -10.97 -31.77 5.31
CA ALA A 154 -12.07 -32.63 4.85
C ALA A 154 -13.11 -31.86 4.04
N TYR A 155 -13.66 -32.49 3.00
CA TYR A 155 -14.78 -31.97 2.22
C TYR A 155 -15.77 -33.10 1.89
N ALA A 156 -17.03 -32.75 1.66
CA ALA A 156 -18.04 -33.68 1.18
C ALA A 156 -19.12 -32.98 0.37
N LEU A 157 -19.66 -33.67 -0.63
CA LEU A 157 -20.75 -33.27 -1.51
C LEU A 157 -21.64 -34.48 -1.79
N SER A 158 -22.94 -34.26 -1.95
CA SER A 158 -23.82 -35.27 -2.55
C SER A 158 -24.17 -34.85 -3.97
N LEU A 159 -24.14 -35.81 -4.89
CA LEU A 159 -24.36 -35.59 -6.32
C LEU A 159 -25.26 -36.69 -6.87
N ALA A 160 -26.05 -36.38 -7.90
CA ALA A 160 -26.75 -37.40 -8.65
C ALA A 160 -25.74 -38.41 -9.26
N PRO A 161 -26.14 -39.65 -9.55
CA PRO A 161 -25.28 -40.59 -10.25
C PRO A 161 -24.86 -40.06 -11.61
N GLY A 162 -23.57 -40.12 -11.90
CA GLY A 162 -23.01 -39.49 -13.09
C GLY A 162 -21.49 -39.55 -13.12
N LEU A 163 -20.93 -39.03 -14.20
CA LEU A 163 -19.49 -38.80 -14.35
C LEU A 163 -19.22 -37.31 -14.25
N TYR A 164 -18.32 -36.93 -13.35
CA TYR A 164 -18.02 -35.53 -13.06
C TYR A 164 -16.53 -35.22 -13.15
N THR A 165 -16.25 -33.96 -13.44
CA THR A 165 -14.95 -33.33 -13.27
C THR A 165 -14.94 -32.61 -11.93
N VAL A 166 -14.03 -33.01 -11.05
CA VAL A 166 -13.89 -32.44 -9.70
C VAL A 166 -12.61 -31.63 -9.64
N ARG A 167 -12.72 -30.32 -9.42
CA ARG A 167 -11.61 -29.38 -9.40
C ARG A 167 -11.40 -28.80 -8.00
N ALA A 168 -10.16 -28.77 -7.54
CA ALA A 168 -9.75 -28.11 -6.30
C ALA A 168 -8.95 -26.83 -6.63
N THR A 169 -9.36 -25.68 -6.09
CA THR A 169 -8.75 -24.37 -6.35
C THR A 169 -8.62 -23.53 -5.08
N HIS A 170 -7.53 -22.79 -4.97
CA HIS A 170 -7.28 -21.81 -3.91
C HIS A 170 -6.22 -20.79 -4.40
N PRO A 171 -6.26 -19.51 -4.01
CA PRO A 171 -5.28 -18.51 -4.46
C PRO A 171 -3.81 -18.89 -4.18
N SER A 172 -3.56 -19.51 -3.01
CA SER A 172 -2.21 -19.92 -2.57
C SER A 172 -1.79 -21.29 -3.09
N PHE A 173 -2.63 -22.05 -3.81
CA PHE A 173 -2.29 -23.40 -4.26
C PHE A 173 -2.41 -23.57 -5.77
N ALA A 174 -1.51 -24.36 -6.35
CA ALA A 174 -1.68 -24.85 -7.72
C ALA A 174 -2.97 -25.69 -7.80
N PRO A 175 -3.87 -25.44 -8.77
CA PRO A 175 -5.12 -26.16 -8.86
C PRO A 175 -4.92 -27.63 -9.23
N ALA A 176 -5.78 -28.51 -8.74
CA ALA A 176 -5.80 -29.93 -9.07
C ALA A 176 -7.16 -30.35 -9.62
N THR A 177 -7.20 -31.37 -10.47
CA THR A 177 -8.46 -31.82 -11.10
C THR A 177 -8.48 -33.32 -11.29
N TYR A 178 -9.59 -33.95 -10.90
CA TYR A 178 -9.93 -35.31 -11.28
C TYR A 178 -10.98 -35.29 -12.38
N TYR A 179 -10.72 -36.01 -13.46
CA TYR A 179 -11.67 -36.20 -14.55
C TYR A 179 -12.41 -37.53 -14.41
N ASN A 180 -13.64 -37.60 -14.92
CA ASN A 180 -14.44 -38.82 -14.99
C ASN A 180 -14.63 -39.51 -13.61
N VAL A 181 -14.86 -38.72 -12.56
CA VAL A 181 -15.22 -39.24 -11.24
C VAL A 181 -16.64 -39.79 -11.32
N SER A 182 -16.77 -41.11 -11.24
CA SER A 182 -18.06 -41.80 -11.23
C SER A 182 -18.69 -41.71 -9.85
N ILE A 183 -19.91 -41.18 -9.80
CA ILE A 183 -20.77 -41.19 -8.64
C ILE A 183 -21.90 -42.19 -8.92
N ALA A 184 -22.15 -43.09 -7.98
CA ALA A 184 -23.24 -44.06 -8.03
C ALA A 184 -24.22 -43.81 -6.88
N ALA A 185 -25.49 -44.14 -7.08
CA ALA A 185 -26.52 -43.96 -6.06
C ALA A 185 -26.19 -44.80 -4.82
N ASP A 186 -26.42 -44.24 -3.64
CA ASP A 186 -26.23 -44.88 -2.33
C ASP A 186 -24.78 -45.33 -2.04
N GLU A 187 -23.81 -44.89 -2.84
CA GLU A 187 -22.39 -45.18 -2.67
C GLU A 187 -21.60 -43.94 -2.25
N THR A 188 -20.49 -44.18 -1.53
CA THR A 188 -19.50 -43.13 -1.22
C THR A 188 -18.28 -43.28 -2.11
N THR A 189 -17.99 -42.25 -2.89
CA THR A 189 -16.79 -42.11 -3.71
C THR A 189 -15.78 -41.23 -2.98
N VAL A 190 -14.59 -41.76 -2.71
CA VAL A 190 -13.52 -41.03 -2.03
C VAL A 190 -12.49 -40.50 -3.02
N ARG A 191 -12.18 -39.20 -2.97
CA ARG A 191 -11.10 -38.58 -3.74
C ARG A 191 -10.30 -37.63 -2.85
N HIS A 192 -8.99 -37.85 -2.75
CA HIS A 192 -8.11 -36.96 -1.98
C HIS A 192 -7.36 -36.02 -2.91
N PHE A 193 -7.25 -34.75 -2.52
CA PHE A 193 -6.43 -33.75 -3.20
C PHE A 193 -5.15 -33.50 -2.41
N SER A 194 -4.07 -33.33 -3.16
CA SER A 194 -2.73 -33.03 -2.67
C SER A 194 -2.22 -31.85 -3.47
N LEU A 195 -2.24 -30.67 -2.86
CA LEU A 195 -1.97 -29.39 -3.52
C LEU A 195 -0.58 -28.89 -3.19
N THR A 196 0.06 -28.27 -4.18
CA THR A 196 1.37 -27.64 -4.04
C THR A 196 1.16 -26.16 -3.78
N ASP A 197 1.75 -25.66 -2.69
CA ASP A 197 1.77 -24.23 -2.36
C ASP A 197 2.53 -23.45 -3.44
N ILE A 198 1.96 -22.34 -3.89
CA ILE A 198 2.54 -21.41 -4.86
C ILE A 198 2.54 -19.97 -4.32
N GLY A 199 2.04 -19.75 -3.10
CA GLY A 199 2.04 -18.46 -2.45
C GLY A 199 3.42 -18.16 -1.87
N ALA A 200 3.98 -17.01 -2.20
CA ALA A 200 5.19 -16.55 -1.51
C ALA A 200 4.83 -15.99 -0.13
N PRO A 201 5.78 -16.03 0.84
CA PRO A 201 5.59 -15.39 2.14
C PRO A 201 5.25 -13.91 2.01
N LEU A 202 4.48 -13.39 2.95
CA LEU A 202 4.23 -11.96 3.08
C LEU A 202 5.28 -11.34 4.00
N ILE A 203 6.02 -10.35 3.49
CA ILE A 203 7.00 -9.56 4.23
C ILE A 203 6.38 -8.18 4.51
N THR A 204 6.41 -7.74 5.77
CA THR A 204 5.86 -6.44 6.19
C THR A 204 6.65 -5.84 7.35
N GLY A 205 6.53 -4.52 7.54
CA GLY A 205 7.13 -3.84 8.68
C GLY A 205 8.65 -3.94 8.70
N THR A 206 9.29 -4.02 7.53
CA THR A 206 10.74 -3.94 7.43
C THR A 206 11.19 -2.58 7.90
N THR A 207 12.23 -2.57 8.75
CA THR A 207 12.81 -1.35 9.28
C THR A 207 13.39 -0.52 8.13
N ASP A 208 12.90 0.71 7.98
CA ASP A 208 13.50 1.74 7.15
C ASP A 208 14.45 2.56 8.05
N LEU A 209 15.75 2.44 7.80
CA LEU A 209 16.78 3.02 8.66
C LEU A 209 17.03 4.48 8.26
N ASP A 210 16.97 5.38 9.23
CA ASP A 210 17.46 6.74 9.05
C ASP A 210 18.99 6.76 8.96
N SER A 211 19.52 7.73 8.22
CA SER A 211 20.95 8.05 8.24
C SER A 211 21.46 8.33 9.65
N THR A 212 22.74 8.02 9.88
CA THR A 212 23.31 8.00 11.22
C THR A 212 24.75 8.49 11.25
N SER A 213 25.13 9.09 12.37
CA SER A 213 26.53 9.39 12.69
C SER A 213 27.21 8.27 13.50
N ASP A 214 26.49 7.20 13.82
CA ASP A 214 27.07 6.04 14.51
C ASP A 214 27.86 5.18 13.53
N THR A 215 29.18 5.20 13.67
CA THR A 215 30.10 4.37 12.86
C THR A 215 30.35 2.99 13.47
N ALA A 216 29.93 2.76 14.73
CA ALA A 216 30.17 1.50 15.43
C ALA A 216 29.12 0.45 15.06
N GLY A 217 27.85 0.85 14.95
CA GLY A 217 26.73 -0.05 14.73
C GLY A 217 26.62 -1.14 15.82
N PRO A 218 26.09 -2.34 15.50
CA PRO A 218 25.52 -2.72 14.20
C PRO A 218 24.14 -2.07 13.98
N TYR A 219 23.74 -1.93 12.72
CA TYR A 219 22.46 -1.35 12.32
C TYR A 219 21.41 -2.46 12.20
N TRP A 220 20.47 -2.50 13.14
CA TRP A 220 19.45 -3.54 13.21
C TRP A 220 18.35 -3.32 12.18
N VAL A 221 18.08 -4.36 11.39
CA VAL A 221 16.93 -4.45 10.50
C VAL A 221 16.01 -5.53 11.04
N GLU A 222 14.80 -5.14 11.39
CA GLU A 222 13.73 -6.05 11.76
C GLU A 222 12.66 -6.09 10.67
N THR A 223 11.96 -7.20 10.55
CA THR A 223 10.86 -7.39 9.60
C THR A 223 9.92 -8.48 10.10
N THR A 224 8.69 -8.51 9.60
CA THR A 224 7.70 -9.57 9.89
C THR A 224 7.48 -10.39 8.64
N VAL A 225 7.70 -11.70 8.75
CA VAL A 225 7.50 -12.66 7.66
C VAL A 225 6.48 -13.69 8.12
N VAL A 226 5.35 -13.75 7.40
CA VAL A 226 4.27 -14.70 7.66
C VAL A 226 3.89 -15.42 6.38
N ASP A 227 3.45 -16.66 6.53
CA ASP A 227 2.92 -17.46 5.44
C ASP A 227 1.71 -18.25 5.97
N GLU A 228 0.69 -18.38 5.13
CA GLU A 228 -0.60 -18.95 5.51
C GLU A 228 -0.59 -20.48 5.52
N PHE A 229 0.13 -21.11 4.59
CA PHE A 229 0.04 -22.56 4.36
C PHE A 229 1.37 -23.29 4.47
N SER A 230 2.49 -22.58 4.42
CA SER A 230 3.83 -23.15 4.51
C SER A 230 4.64 -22.56 5.68
N MET A 231 5.62 -23.33 6.16
CA MET A 231 6.59 -22.80 7.11
C MET A 231 7.61 -21.94 6.37
N ILE A 232 8.15 -20.94 7.05
CA ILE A 232 9.26 -20.14 6.52
C ILE A 232 10.54 -21.00 6.51
N ALA A 233 11.17 -21.17 5.35
CA ALA A 233 12.44 -21.86 5.23
C ALA A 233 13.61 -20.96 5.65
N TYR A 234 13.62 -19.71 5.16
CA TYR A 234 14.59 -18.71 5.59
C TYR A 234 14.06 -17.29 5.40
N ALA A 235 14.62 -16.37 6.19
CA ALA A 235 14.58 -14.94 5.94
C ALA A 235 16.02 -14.42 6.00
N ARG A 236 16.38 -13.52 5.08
CA ARG A 236 17.73 -12.97 4.97
C ARG A 236 17.73 -11.51 4.52
N LEU A 237 18.73 -10.79 4.99
CA LEU A 237 19.01 -9.41 4.62
C LEU A 237 20.06 -9.40 3.51
N HIS A 238 19.78 -8.66 2.46
CA HIS A 238 20.73 -8.32 1.41
C HIS A 238 21.14 -6.88 1.60
N TYR A 239 22.42 -6.60 1.79
CA TYR A 239 22.93 -5.23 1.85
C TYR A 239 24.17 -5.06 1.00
N ARG A 240 24.37 -3.86 0.45
CA ARG A 240 25.60 -3.46 -0.22
C ARG A 240 26.08 -2.12 0.30
N VAL A 241 27.37 -1.88 0.13
CA VAL A 241 28.04 -0.65 0.56
C VAL A 241 28.56 0.07 -0.68
N ASN A 242 28.23 1.35 -0.82
CA ASN A 242 28.71 2.24 -1.88
C ASN A 242 28.52 1.66 -3.30
N GLY A 243 27.37 1.03 -3.56
CA GLY A 243 27.05 0.41 -4.85
C GLY A 243 27.88 -0.82 -5.21
N GLY A 244 28.57 -1.44 -4.24
CA GLY A 244 29.29 -2.70 -4.41
C GLY A 244 28.37 -3.93 -4.53
N ASP A 245 28.95 -5.12 -4.41
CA ASP A 245 28.18 -6.37 -4.46
C ASP A 245 27.31 -6.56 -3.20
N PHE A 246 26.13 -7.17 -3.39
CA PHE A 246 25.27 -7.55 -2.28
C PHE A 246 25.90 -8.66 -1.43
N ARG A 247 25.96 -8.41 -0.13
CA ARG A 247 26.26 -9.38 0.92
C ARG A 247 24.95 -9.88 1.51
N ARG A 248 24.92 -11.17 1.86
CA ARG A 248 23.75 -11.83 2.45
C ARG A 248 24.00 -12.11 3.92
N LEU A 249 23.05 -11.73 4.78
CA LEU A 249 23.07 -12.01 6.21
C LEU A 249 21.79 -12.77 6.58
N PRO A 250 21.86 -13.90 7.31
CA PRO A 250 20.65 -14.55 7.80
C PRO A 250 19.94 -13.65 8.80
N LEU A 251 18.61 -13.60 8.74
CA LEU A 251 17.80 -13.01 9.80
C LEU A 251 17.47 -14.08 10.84
N THR A 252 17.61 -13.75 12.11
CA THR A 252 17.29 -14.63 13.23
C THR A 252 15.81 -14.53 13.56
N PRO A 253 15.07 -15.65 13.68
CA PRO A 253 13.66 -15.63 14.06
C PRO A 253 13.47 -15.15 15.51
N LEU A 254 12.46 -14.32 15.70
CA LEU A 254 11.95 -13.83 16.98
C LEU A 254 10.51 -14.36 17.20
N THR A 255 9.82 -13.86 18.22
CA THR A 255 8.42 -14.22 18.48
C THR A 255 7.47 -13.51 17.51
N GLY A 256 6.35 -14.18 17.19
CA GLY A 256 5.26 -13.57 16.40
C GLY A 256 5.57 -13.36 14.92
N GLY A 257 6.39 -14.22 14.30
CA GLY A 257 6.75 -14.10 12.87
C GLY A 257 7.75 -12.99 12.57
N ARG A 258 8.33 -12.35 13.60
CA ARG A 258 9.36 -11.34 13.45
C ARG A 258 10.73 -11.97 13.21
N TYR A 259 11.56 -11.29 12.46
CA TYR A 259 12.93 -11.66 12.14
C TYR A 259 13.83 -10.44 12.29
N ALA A 260 15.07 -10.64 12.74
CA ALA A 260 16.02 -9.55 12.93
C ALA A 260 17.44 -9.94 12.50
N GLY A 261 18.15 -8.99 11.93
CA GLY A 261 19.57 -9.11 11.59
C GLY A 261 20.23 -7.75 11.64
N ALA A 262 21.55 -7.74 11.62
CA ALA A 262 22.30 -6.52 11.87
C ALA A 262 23.37 -6.30 10.80
N ILE A 263 23.34 -5.15 10.14
CA ILE A 263 24.38 -4.70 9.22
C ILE A 263 25.57 -4.24 10.08
N PRO A 264 26.80 -4.73 9.86
CA PRO A 264 27.97 -4.28 10.61
C PRO A 264 28.21 -2.78 10.44
N GLY A 265 28.72 -2.13 11.49
CA GLY A 265 29.11 -0.71 11.47
C GLY A 265 29.97 -0.35 10.26
N GLN A 266 29.73 0.81 9.68
CA GLN A 266 30.47 1.34 8.54
C GLN A 266 31.16 2.66 8.90
N PRO A 267 32.30 2.99 8.28
CA PRO A 267 32.90 4.32 8.46
C PRO A 267 31.99 5.40 7.87
N TYR A 268 32.25 6.65 8.25
CA TYR A 268 31.64 7.81 7.59
C TYR A 268 31.84 7.76 6.07
N THR A 269 30.97 8.48 5.33
CA THR A 269 30.92 8.55 3.86
C THR A 269 30.50 7.23 3.19
N THR A 270 29.67 6.45 3.89
CA THR A 270 29.16 5.17 3.40
C THR A 270 27.67 5.28 3.11
N LEU A 271 27.27 5.00 1.86
CA LEU A 271 25.90 4.66 1.50
C LEU A 271 25.71 3.16 1.69
N ILE A 272 24.66 2.78 2.42
CA ILE A 272 24.23 1.40 2.60
C ILE A 272 22.88 1.26 1.94
N GLU A 273 22.76 0.29 1.03
CA GLU A 273 21.48 -0.04 0.38
C GLU A 273 21.12 -1.48 0.73
N TYR A 274 19.87 -1.75 1.06
CA TYR A 274 19.45 -3.08 1.49
C TYR A 274 17.99 -3.43 1.14
N TYR A 275 17.70 -4.73 1.18
CA TYR A 275 16.36 -5.30 1.08
C TYR A 275 16.30 -6.63 1.83
N VAL A 276 15.10 -7.07 2.19
CA VAL A 276 14.86 -8.38 2.79
C VAL A 276 14.39 -9.35 1.72
N GLU A 277 14.82 -10.61 1.81
CA GLU A 277 14.31 -11.73 1.03
C GLU A 277 13.88 -12.84 2.00
N ALA A 278 12.71 -13.44 1.76
CA ALA A 278 12.26 -14.60 2.50
C ALA A 278 11.72 -15.67 1.56
N ALA A 279 11.86 -16.92 1.95
CA ALA A 279 11.28 -18.05 1.25
C ALA A 279 10.59 -19.01 2.21
N ASP A 280 9.51 -19.62 1.75
CA ASP A 280 8.88 -20.74 2.43
C ASP A 280 9.61 -22.07 2.12
N ILE A 281 9.14 -23.15 2.74
CA ILE A 281 9.64 -24.52 2.48
C ILE A 281 9.21 -25.09 1.11
N ALA A 282 8.36 -24.38 0.37
CA ALA A 282 7.95 -24.71 -0.99
C ALA A 282 8.83 -24.01 -2.06
N ASP A 283 9.87 -23.27 -1.63
CA ASP A 283 10.75 -22.44 -2.45
C ASP A 283 10.04 -21.24 -3.12
N ASN A 284 8.87 -20.82 -2.62
CA ASN A 284 8.25 -19.55 -3.03
C ASN A 284 8.97 -18.40 -2.34
N VAL A 285 9.38 -17.39 -3.11
CA VAL A 285 10.25 -16.29 -2.63
C VAL A 285 9.53 -14.95 -2.71
N ALA A 286 9.66 -14.15 -1.67
CA ALA A 286 9.26 -12.75 -1.63
C ALA A 286 10.45 -11.85 -1.25
N VAL A 287 10.37 -10.58 -1.66
CA VAL A 287 11.34 -9.53 -1.31
C VAL A 287 10.62 -8.28 -0.82
N ASP A 288 11.30 -7.51 0.02
CA ASP A 288 10.84 -6.21 0.50
C ASP A 288 12.01 -5.19 0.46
N PRO A 289 11.93 -4.12 -0.34
CA PRO A 289 10.76 -3.70 -1.13
C PRO A 289 10.40 -4.67 -2.27
N ALA A 290 9.13 -4.71 -2.67
CA ALA A 290 8.62 -5.68 -3.66
C ALA A 290 9.31 -5.60 -5.05
N ALA A 291 9.91 -4.46 -5.38
CA ALA A 291 10.66 -4.25 -6.63
C ALA A 291 12.17 -4.49 -6.49
N ALA A 292 12.66 -5.00 -5.35
CA ALA A 292 14.08 -5.28 -5.16
C ALA A 292 14.63 -6.25 -6.23
N PRO A 293 15.86 -6.04 -6.74
CA PRO A 293 16.83 -5.02 -6.32
C PRO A 293 16.74 -3.69 -7.11
N ALA A 294 15.64 -3.43 -7.83
CA ALA A 294 15.45 -2.17 -8.55
C ALA A 294 15.08 -1.02 -7.61
N GLU A 295 14.36 -1.32 -6.53
CA GLU A 295 14.10 -0.42 -5.40
C GLU A 295 14.71 -1.04 -4.13
N LEU A 296 15.27 -0.18 -3.28
CA LEU A 296 16.04 -0.57 -2.09
C LEU A 296 15.71 0.43 -0.98
N TYR A 297 15.80 -0.03 0.27
CA TYR A 297 16.00 0.88 1.40
C TYR A 297 17.44 1.38 1.36
N ASP A 298 17.67 2.59 1.81
CA ASP A 298 19.02 3.13 1.89
C ASP A 298 19.20 4.13 3.03
N PHE A 299 20.43 4.20 3.53
CA PHE A 299 20.84 5.20 4.50
C PHE A 299 22.33 5.48 4.41
N HIS A 300 22.72 6.63 4.92
CA HIS A 300 24.11 7.08 5.00
C HIS A 300 24.65 6.93 6.41
N VAL A 301 25.91 6.50 6.50
CA VAL A 301 26.74 6.71 7.69
C VAL A 301 27.61 7.94 7.42
N ALA A 302 27.31 9.05 8.09
CA ALA A 302 27.92 10.34 7.82
C ALA A 302 27.94 11.24 9.06
N PRO A 303 28.84 12.24 9.12
CA PRO A 303 28.80 13.24 10.18
C PRO A 303 27.46 13.98 10.17
N GLY A 304 26.79 13.99 11.32
CA GLY A 304 25.60 14.81 11.51
C GLY A 304 25.94 16.30 11.51
N VAL A 305 25.06 17.10 10.93
CA VAL A 305 25.17 18.56 10.91
C VAL A 305 23.85 19.17 11.38
N VAL A 306 23.97 20.18 12.23
CA VAL A 306 22.85 21.02 12.67
C VAL A 306 22.91 22.31 11.87
N SER A 307 21.93 22.49 10.98
CA SER A 307 21.83 23.63 10.07
C SER A 307 21.09 24.81 10.72
N LEU A 308 20.20 24.53 11.67
CA LEU A 308 19.50 25.52 12.49
C LEU A 308 19.18 24.88 13.85
N ASP A 309 19.41 25.62 14.93
CA ASP A 309 19.01 25.24 16.30
C ASP A 309 18.55 26.52 17.00
N GLU A 310 17.26 26.62 17.25
CA GLU A 310 16.62 27.81 17.81
C GLU A 310 15.67 27.42 18.94
N ASP A 311 16.08 27.76 20.16
CA ASP A 311 15.30 27.58 21.40
C ASP A 311 14.50 28.84 21.80
N VAL A 312 14.59 29.92 21.01
CA VAL A 312 13.90 31.22 21.19
C VAL A 312 14.36 32.01 22.44
N GLU A 313 15.18 31.43 23.32
CA GLU A 313 15.60 32.07 24.55
C GLU A 313 16.59 33.23 24.29
N SER A 314 17.35 33.13 23.20
CA SER A 314 18.44 34.05 22.85
C SER A 314 18.04 35.16 21.86
N GLY A 315 16.74 35.38 21.64
CA GLY A 315 16.22 36.49 20.83
C GLY A 315 16.19 36.25 19.32
N SER A 316 16.36 35.00 18.88
CA SER A 316 16.18 34.53 17.50
C SER A 316 16.82 35.40 16.42
N PRO A 317 18.16 35.57 16.44
CA PRO A 317 18.86 36.42 15.49
C PRO A 317 18.64 35.96 14.03
N GLY A 318 18.33 36.91 13.15
CA GLY A 318 18.15 36.65 11.72
C GLY A 318 16.77 36.12 11.32
N TRP A 319 15.91 35.77 12.29
CA TRP A 319 14.51 35.51 12.05
C TRP A 319 13.77 36.80 11.73
N THR A 320 12.79 36.72 10.83
CA THR A 320 11.97 37.88 10.43
C THR A 320 10.51 37.48 10.42
N HIS A 321 9.61 38.42 10.68
CA HIS A 321 8.18 38.20 10.51
C HIS A 321 7.49 39.40 9.89
N ALA A 322 6.47 39.12 9.08
CA ALA A 322 5.67 40.12 8.39
C ALA A 322 4.37 39.48 7.86
N SER A 323 3.45 40.31 7.37
CA SER A 323 2.29 39.79 6.63
C SER A 323 2.73 39.30 5.25
N ALA A 324 2.34 38.07 4.89
CA ALA A 324 2.67 37.46 3.61
C ALA A 324 1.84 38.03 2.45
N THR A 325 0.63 38.53 2.71
CA THR A 325 -0.27 39.09 1.70
C THR A 325 -0.67 40.53 2.05
N PRO A 326 -0.53 41.51 1.13
CA PRO A 326 -0.98 42.87 1.37
C PRO A 326 -2.46 42.94 1.77
N GLY A 327 -2.75 43.68 2.85
CA GLY A 327 -4.10 43.83 3.39
C GLY A 327 -4.43 42.89 4.55
N TYR A 328 -3.57 41.91 4.84
CA TYR A 328 -3.65 41.07 6.04
C TYR A 328 -2.73 41.59 7.15
N GLY A 329 -3.01 41.16 8.38
CA GLY A 329 -2.18 41.48 9.55
C GLY A 329 -1.06 40.47 9.79
N ASP A 330 -0.15 40.86 10.69
CA ASP A 330 0.88 40.00 11.28
C ASP A 330 0.84 40.16 12.81
N GLN A 331 1.02 39.05 13.51
CA GLN A 331 1.01 38.97 14.97
C GLN A 331 2.06 38.01 15.53
N TRP A 332 3.05 37.60 14.73
CA TRP A 332 4.21 36.89 15.26
C TRP A 332 5.00 37.79 16.21
N HIS A 333 5.37 37.26 17.37
CA HIS A 333 6.26 37.90 18.34
C HIS A 333 6.83 36.84 19.29
N VAL A 334 7.96 37.14 19.93
CA VAL A 334 8.46 36.32 21.04
C VAL A 334 7.57 36.53 22.26
N SER A 335 7.10 35.44 22.85
CA SER A 335 6.15 35.43 23.96
C SER A 335 6.71 34.66 25.15
N THR A 336 6.38 35.10 26.36
CA THR A 336 6.66 34.36 27.61
C THR A 336 5.45 33.60 28.14
N GLN A 337 4.36 33.52 27.35
CA GLN A 337 3.09 32.95 27.81
C GLN A 337 3.13 31.43 27.89
N ARG A 338 3.83 30.79 26.95
CA ARG A 338 4.05 29.34 26.86
C ARG A 338 5.47 29.12 26.34
N ASN A 339 6.13 28.08 26.79
CA ASN A 339 7.39 27.58 26.21
C ASN A 339 7.44 26.07 26.38
N ARG A 340 8.35 25.43 25.66
CA ARG A 340 8.64 24.01 25.73
C ARG A 340 10.10 23.71 26.06
N THR A 341 11.00 24.66 25.85
CA THR A 341 12.42 24.59 26.20
C THR A 341 12.60 24.26 27.70
N PRO A 342 13.27 23.14 28.07
CA PRO A 342 13.50 22.81 29.48
C PRO A 342 14.28 23.89 30.22
N GLY A 343 13.66 24.52 31.22
CA GLY A 343 14.25 25.65 31.96
C GLY A 343 14.18 27.00 31.23
N GLY A 344 13.53 27.03 30.07
CA GLY A 344 13.28 28.21 29.26
C GLY A 344 12.07 29.02 29.74
N SER A 345 11.85 30.15 29.05
CA SER A 345 10.82 31.14 29.36
C SER A 345 10.13 31.71 28.13
N ARG A 346 10.58 31.39 26.90
CA ARG A 346 10.16 32.04 25.66
C ARG A 346 9.77 31.03 24.59
N SER A 347 8.90 31.44 23.68
CA SER A 347 8.63 30.78 22.39
C SER A 347 8.11 31.81 21.40
N TRP A 348 8.05 31.46 20.11
CA TRP A 348 7.34 32.29 19.13
C TRP A 348 5.84 32.12 19.30
N LYS A 349 5.08 33.21 19.24
CA LYS A 349 3.61 33.21 19.23
C LYS A 349 3.08 34.04 18.08
N CYS A 350 2.14 33.49 17.31
CA CYS A 350 1.21 34.26 16.48
C CYS A 350 -0.12 34.44 17.22
N GLY A 351 -0.43 35.68 17.64
CA GLY A 351 -1.68 36.04 18.31
C GLY A 351 -1.53 37.33 19.13
N SER A 352 -2.48 37.67 20.00
CA SER A 352 -2.30 38.86 20.86
C SER A 352 -1.10 38.68 21.80
N THR A 353 -0.54 39.78 22.26
CA THR A 353 0.40 39.77 23.40
C THR A 353 -0.33 39.20 24.63
N GLY A 354 0.21 38.15 25.27
CA GLY A 354 -0.41 37.46 26.42
C GLY A 354 -1.29 36.26 26.03
N SER A 355 -2.33 35.95 26.82
CA SER A 355 -3.26 34.82 26.57
C SER A 355 -4.51 35.16 25.75
N GLY A 356 -4.58 36.39 25.22
CA GLY A 356 -5.71 36.84 24.40
C GLY A 356 -5.71 36.21 23.00
N ALA A 357 -6.81 36.45 22.29
CA ALA A 357 -7.06 35.84 21.00
C ALA A 357 -6.33 36.56 19.85
N TYR A 358 -6.00 35.82 18.78
CA TYR A 358 -5.47 36.41 17.55
C TYR A 358 -6.49 37.34 16.86
N ALA A 359 -6.00 38.26 16.03
CA ALA A 359 -6.86 39.12 15.22
C ALA A 359 -7.45 38.37 14.01
N HIS A 360 -8.54 38.92 13.47
CA HIS A 360 -9.10 38.47 12.19
C HIS A 360 -8.23 38.93 11.02
N LEU A 361 -8.33 38.23 9.88
CA LEU A 361 -7.62 38.55 8.65
C LEU A 361 -6.10 38.67 8.84
N LEU A 362 -5.51 37.68 9.51
CA LEU A 362 -4.07 37.48 9.55
C LEU A 362 -3.61 36.65 8.36
N ASP A 363 -2.42 36.98 7.90
CA ASP A 363 -1.62 36.15 7.01
C ASP A 363 -0.16 36.27 7.47
N ALA A 364 0.04 35.87 8.71
CA ALA A 364 1.24 36.17 9.49
C ALA A 364 2.33 35.15 9.17
N ALA A 365 3.48 35.61 8.69
CA ALA A 365 4.60 34.75 8.30
C ALA A 365 5.82 35.00 9.18
N LEU A 366 6.29 33.95 9.86
CA LEU A 366 7.59 33.90 10.54
C LEU A 366 8.58 33.13 9.66
N VAL A 367 9.72 33.74 9.34
CA VAL A 367 10.70 33.24 8.37
C VAL A 367 12.05 33.05 9.03
N THR A 368 12.66 31.89 8.80
CA THR A 368 14.00 31.53 9.31
C THR A 368 15.12 32.31 8.60
N PRO A 369 16.32 32.37 9.20
CA PRO A 369 17.56 32.58 8.45
C PRO A 369 17.71 31.54 7.31
N SER A 370 18.57 31.84 6.34
CA SER A 370 18.94 30.87 5.30
C SER A 370 19.89 29.80 5.84
N PHE A 371 19.70 28.56 5.41
CA PHE A 371 20.59 27.44 5.68
C PHE A 371 20.73 26.58 4.41
N GLU A 372 21.80 25.80 4.30
CA GLU A 372 21.99 24.89 3.15
C GLU A 372 21.32 23.54 3.43
N ILE A 373 20.61 23.00 2.43
CA ILE A 373 20.05 21.65 2.51
C ILE A 373 21.18 20.63 2.33
N VAL A 374 21.30 19.73 3.29
CA VAL A 374 22.22 18.58 3.24
C VAL A 374 21.46 17.25 3.09
N GLN A 375 22.18 16.13 3.06
CA GLN A 375 21.58 14.80 2.88
C GLN A 375 20.69 14.44 4.08
N ASP A 376 19.53 13.84 3.80
CA ASP A 376 18.54 13.36 4.78
C ASP A 376 18.21 14.42 5.84
N GLN A 377 18.09 15.67 5.38
CA GLN A 377 17.79 16.82 6.21
C GLN A 377 16.37 16.72 6.75
N LYS A 378 16.21 16.81 8.07
CA LYS A 378 14.91 16.89 8.74
C LYS A 378 14.76 18.24 9.46
N LEU A 379 13.54 18.74 9.49
CA LEU A 379 13.08 19.79 10.39
C LEU A 379 12.26 19.15 11.51
N SER A 380 12.50 19.57 12.74
CA SER A 380 11.60 19.28 13.85
C SER A 380 11.39 20.51 14.73
N PHE A 381 10.21 20.65 15.30
CA PHE A 381 9.91 21.70 16.27
C PHE A 381 8.76 21.29 17.17
N TRP A 382 8.67 21.90 18.33
CA TRP A 382 7.50 21.80 19.20
C TRP A 382 6.50 22.89 18.86
N HIS A 383 5.22 22.55 18.86
CA HIS A 383 4.15 23.53 18.68
C HIS A 383 2.98 23.29 19.62
N TRP A 384 2.28 24.37 19.96
CA TRP A 384 0.99 24.37 20.64
C TRP A 384 0.05 25.24 19.80
N ILE A 385 -1.19 24.81 19.56
CA ILE A 385 -2.14 25.60 18.78
C ILE A 385 -3.52 25.63 19.41
N ALA A 386 -4.18 26.77 19.27
CA ALA A 386 -5.60 26.94 19.46
C ALA A 386 -6.11 27.81 18.31
N ALA A 387 -6.75 27.20 17.32
CA ALA A 387 -7.27 27.83 16.11
C ALA A 387 -8.69 27.32 15.78
N GLN A 388 -9.47 28.17 15.12
CA GLN A 388 -10.90 27.93 14.90
C GLN A 388 -11.15 26.79 13.92
N THR A 389 -11.94 25.81 14.39
CA THR A 389 -12.42 24.68 13.58
C THR A 389 -13.90 24.78 13.26
N SER A 390 -14.34 23.98 12.29
CA SER A 390 -15.76 23.81 11.98
C SER A 390 -16.46 22.95 13.04
N PRO A 391 -17.48 23.47 13.75
CA PRO A 391 -18.26 22.66 14.68
C PRO A 391 -19.19 21.67 13.95
N THR A 392 -19.40 21.86 12.65
CA THR A 392 -20.34 21.05 11.85
C THR A 392 -19.65 19.95 11.07
N TYR A 393 -18.42 20.19 10.60
CA TYR A 393 -17.68 19.25 9.76
C TYR A 393 -16.33 18.91 10.42
N PRO A 394 -16.23 17.77 11.12
CA PRO A 394 -14.98 17.31 11.70
C PRO A 394 -13.86 17.24 10.64
N GLY A 395 -12.65 17.66 11.00
CA GLY A 395 -11.50 17.74 10.08
C GLY A 395 -11.43 19.01 9.22
N TYR A 396 -12.43 19.90 9.30
CA TYR A 396 -12.38 21.19 8.63
C TYR A 396 -12.07 22.34 9.60
N ALA A 397 -11.31 23.31 9.11
CA ALA A 397 -10.92 24.50 9.85
C ALA A 397 -11.17 25.79 9.07
N PHE A 398 -11.34 26.90 9.80
CA PHE A 398 -11.42 28.24 9.22
C PHE A 398 -10.08 28.98 9.35
N ASP A 399 -9.38 28.73 10.46
CA ASP A 399 -8.08 29.30 10.78
C ASP A 399 -7.05 28.18 10.98
N GLY A 400 -5.79 28.43 10.67
CA GLY A 400 -4.76 27.42 10.87
C GLY A 400 -3.35 27.85 10.50
N GLY A 401 -2.40 26.96 10.78
CA GLY A 401 -0.99 27.12 10.48
C GLY A 401 -0.50 26.17 9.38
N ILE A 402 0.38 26.65 8.51
CA ILE A 402 1.11 25.83 7.54
C ILE A 402 2.62 26.12 7.62
N VAL A 403 3.43 25.16 7.17
CA VAL A 403 4.88 25.33 6.98
C VAL A 403 5.19 25.33 5.49
N GLU A 404 6.02 26.27 5.05
CA GLU A 404 6.47 26.41 3.67
C GLU A 404 7.99 26.48 3.61
N ILE A 405 8.57 26.07 2.48
CA ILE A 405 9.99 26.17 2.16
C ILE A 405 10.19 27.01 0.88
N SER A 406 11.27 27.78 0.83
CA SER A 406 11.75 28.47 -0.37
C SER A 406 13.20 28.05 -0.62
N ILE A 407 13.50 27.64 -1.86
CA ILE A 407 14.82 27.20 -2.31
C ILE A 407 15.41 28.23 -3.25
N ASP A 408 16.65 28.65 -2.99
CA ASP A 408 17.44 29.62 -3.76
C ASP A 408 16.70 30.94 -4.04
N GLY A 409 15.83 31.36 -3.10
CA GLY A 409 14.98 32.54 -3.24
C GLY A 409 13.80 32.38 -4.21
N GLY A 410 13.48 31.15 -4.60
CA GLY A 410 12.32 30.78 -5.41
C GLY A 410 10.97 30.93 -4.68
N PRO A 411 9.86 30.56 -5.34
CA PRO A 411 8.53 30.65 -4.73
C PRO A 411 8.41 29.76 -3.49
N TRP A 412 7.54 30.17 -2.56
CA TRP A 412 7.22 29.37 -1.39
C TRP A 412 6.37 28.15 -1.77
N GLN A 413 6.79 27.00 -1.28
CA GLN A 413 6.10 25.73 -1.44
C GLN A 413 5.67 25.21 -0.06
N GLN A 414 4.39 24.87 0.12
CA GLN A 414 3.92 24.21 1.33
C GLN A 414 4.51 22.80 1.44
N ILE A 415 5.01 22.47 2.64
CA ILE A 415 5.49 21.14 3.00
C ILE A 415 4.58 20.55 4.08
N ALA A 416 4.53 19.22 4.18
CA ALA A 416 3.70 18.51 5.14
C ALA A 416 4.57 17.84 6.22
N PRO A 417 4.11 17.79 7.48
CA PRO A 417 4.77 16.97 8.49
C PRO A 417 4.61 15.48 8.13
N GLU A 418 5.52 14.65 8.62
CA GLU A 418 5.51 13.18 8.40
C GLU A 418 4.18 12.54 8.86
N GLU A 419 3.56 13.08 9.92
CA GLU A 419 2.27 12.66 10.47
C GLU A 419 1.06 13.16 9.63
N GLY A 420 1.29 14.08 8.69
CA GLY A 420 0.26 14.81 7.95
C GLY A 420 -0.36 15.99 8.71
N TYR A 421 -1.05 16.86 7.98
CA TYR A 421 -1.87 17.93 8.58
C TYR A 421 -3.19 17.37 9.11
N ASP A 422 -3.67 17.86 10.25
CA ASP A 422 -4.83 17.32 10.95
C ASP A 422 -6.17 17.93 10.49
N HIS A 423 -6.14 19.06 9.77
CA HIS A 423 -7.31 19.73 9.25
C HIS A 423 -7.13 20.21 7.80
N VAL A 424 -8.24 20.63 7.20
CA VAL A 424 -8.30 21.26 5.88
C VAL A 424 -9.12 22.55 5.95
N ILE A 425 -8.65 23.62 5.29
CA ILE A 425 -9.33 24.92 5.24
C ILE A 425 -10.67 24.82 4.49
N ALA A 426 -11.74 25.29 5.11
CA ALA A 426 -13.06 25.52 4.51
C ALA A 426 -13.35 27.02 4.38
N ARG A 427 -13.56 27.53 3.17
CA ARG A 427 -13.95 28.93 2.97
C ARG A 427 -15.44 29.15 3.27
N ALA A 428 -15.74 29.68 4.45
CA ALA A 428 -17.12 29.97 4.87
C ALA A 428 -17.45 31.47 5.09
N THR A 429 -16.47 32.37 4.98
CA THR A 429 -16.63 33.78 5.37
C THR A 429 -16.30 34.77 4.23
N THR A 430 -16.80 36.01 4.36
CA THR A 430 -16.51 37.11 3.44
C THR A 430 -16.09 38.35 4.25
N PRO A 431 -14.87 38.89 4.06
CA PRO A 431 -13.82 38.37 3.17
C PRO A 431 -13.25 37.02 3.67
N PRO A 432 -12.75 36.16 2.77
CA PRO A 432 -12.18 34.88 3.16
C PRO A 432 -10.78 35.04 3.78
N GLY A 433 -10.35 34.03 4.54
CA GLY A 433 -8.96 33.91 4.99
C GLY A 433 -7.96 33.76 3.82
N PRO A 434 -6.65 33.88 4.11
CA PRO A 434 -5.61 33.95 3.06
C PRO A 434 -5.40 32.64 2.33
N PHE A 435 -5.75 31.50 2.94
CA PHE A 435 -5.55 30.19 2.33
C PHE A 435 -6.68 29.83 1.35
N PRO A 436 -6.37 29.18 0.23
CA PRO A 436 -7.37 28.57 -0.65
C PRO A 436 -8.22 27.53 0.07
N ASP A 437 -9.44 27.33 -0.42
CA ASP A 437 -10.31 26.24 0.02
C ASP A 437 -9.63 24.88 -0.26
N GLY A 438 -9.70 23.95 0.70
CA GLY A 438 -9.05 22.64 0.57
C GLY A 438 -7.57 22.61 0.98
N THR A 439 -6.99 23.69 1.50
CA THR A 439 -5.59 23.72 1.95
C THR A 439 -5.42 22.90 3.23
N PRO A 440 -4.56 21.87 3.27
CA PRO A 440 -4.24 21.17 4.52
C PRO A 440 -3.53 22.09 5.51
N CYS A 441 -3.89 22.05 6.79
CA CYS A 441 -3.32 22.91 7.82
C CYS A 441 -3.36 22.29 9.22
N LEU A 442 -2.56 22.85 10.13
CA LEU A 442 -2.65 22.61 11.57
C LEU A 442 -3.77 23.48 12.13
N SER A 443 -4.71 22.90 12.87
CA SER A 443 -5.78 23.66 13.53
C SER A 443 -6.30 22.95 14.78
N GLY A 444 -7.43 23.40 15.32
CA GLY A 444 -8.01 22.86 16.55
C GLY A 444 -7.30 23.36 17.79
N SER A 445 -7.47 22.63 18.90
CA SER A 445 -6.94 22.99 20.21
C SER A 445 -6.22 21.80 20.81
N HIS A 446 -4.89 21.83 20.80
CA HIS A 446 -4.06 20.76 21.31
C HIS A 446 -2.82 21.30 22.05
N GLY A 447 -2.29 20.47 22.94
CA GLY A 447 -1.12 20.77 23.75
C GLY A 447 0.18 20.87 22.93
N TRP A 448 1.31 20.95 23.64
CA TRP A 448 2.62 20.86 22.99
C TRP A 448 2.81 19.49 22.35
N GLN A 449 3.02 19.49 21.04
CA GLN A 449 3.34 18.32 20.23
C GLN A 449 4.61 18.59 19.45
N LYS A 450 5.36 17.54 19.11
CA LYS A 450 6.53 17.65 18.26
C LYS A 450 6.14 17.25 16.84
N LEU A 451 6.47 18.07 15.85
CA LEU A 451 6.32 17.74 14.44
C LEU A 451 7.67 17.49 13.80
N ASN A 452 7.71 16.58 12.83
CA ASN A 452 8.87 16.28 12.00
C ASN A 452 8.50 16.46 10.53
N PHE A 453 9.44 16.97 9.73
CA PHE A 453 9.30 17.19 8.30
C PHE A 453 10.55 16.66 7.62
N ASP A 454 10.37 15.87 6.56
CA ASP A 454 11.45 15.48 5.66
C ASP A 454 11.74 16.60 4.66
N LEU A 455 12.99 17.05 4.62
CA LEU A 455 13.50 18.04 3.68
C LEU A 455 14.49 17.42 2.66
N GLY A 456 14.73 16.11 2.70
CA GLY A 456 15.70 15.41 1.86
C GLY A 456 15.40 15.47 0.35
N ALA A 457 14.15 15.74 -0.03
CA ALA A 457 13.75 15.94 -1.42
C ALA A 457 14.20 17.29 -2.02
N PHE A 458 14.69 18.23 -1.20
CA PHE A 458 15.14 19.55 -1.63
C PHE A 458 16.67 19.61 -1.76
N GLY A 459 17.18 20.66 -2.41
CA GLY A 459 18.61 20.92 -2.51
C GLY A 459 18.87 22.40 -2.76
N GLY A 460 19.99 22.93 -2.25
CA GLY A 460 20.35 24.34 -2.36
C GLY A 460 20.10 25.14 -1.07
N SER A 461 20.07 26.46 -1.19
CA SER A 461 19.92 27.36 -0.06
C SER A 461 18.45 27.52 0.30
N ALA A 462 18.08 27.11 1.51
CA ALA A 462 16.70 27.07 1.96
C ALA A 462 16.37 28.14 3.01
N ARG A 463 15.11 28.58 3.02
CA ARG A 463 14.44 29.23 4.14
C ARG A 463 13.12 28.54 4.42
N LEU A 464 12.74 28.47 5.69
CA LEU A 464 11.43 27.99 6.12
C LEU A 464 10.55 29.17 6.52
N ARG A 465 9.24 28.99 6.35
CA ARG A 465 8.21 29.96 6.75
C ARG A 465 7.07 29.27 7.47
N PHE A 466 6.81 29.71 8.69
CA PHE A 466 5.63 29.33 9.48
C PHE A 466 4.56 30.38 9.25
N ARG A 467 3.46 29.98 8.61
CA ARG A 467 2.42 30.90 8.15
C ARG A 467 1.11 30.60 8.85
N PHE A 468 0.54 31.59 9.53
CA PHE A 468 -0.74 31.48 10.24
C PHE A 468 -1.78 32.37 9.57
N GLY A 469 -2.85 31.74 9.09
CA GLY A 469 -3.92 32.41 8.35
C GLY A 469 -5.22 32.40 9.14
N THR A 470 -5.91 33.53 9.17
CA THR A 470 -7.22 33.66 9.82
C THR A 470 -8.25 34.31 8.93
N ASP A 471 -9.52 33.96 9.12
CA ASP A 471 -10.64 34.50 8.38
C ASP A 471 -11.24 35.76 9.04
N ALA A 472 -12.41 36.21 8.58
CA ALA A 472 -13.05 37.43 9.08
C ALA A 472 -13.76 37.31 10.44
N SER A 473 -13.83 36.13 11.05
CA SER A 473 -14.60 35.87 12.26
C SER A 473 -14.01 34.75 13.10
N GLY A 474 -14.34 34.70 14.39
CA GLY A 474 -13.79 33.68 15.28
C GLY A 474 -12.31 33.92 15.57
N ALA A 475 -11.94 33.69 16.82
CA ALA A 475 -10.58 33.84 17.26
C ALA A 475 -10.31 33.00 18.50
N MET A 476 -9.12 32.44 18.57
CA MET A 476 -8.62 31.62 19.67
C MET A 476 -7.23 32.11 20.05
N GLU A 477 -6.51 31.44 20.94
CA GLU A 477 -5.25 31.95 21.49
C GLU A 477 -4.12 32.07 20.44
N GLY A 478 -4.13 31.21 19.41
CA GLY A 478 -3.19 31.26 18.29
C GLY A 478 -2.18 30.12 18.29
N TRP A 479 -1.04 30.35 17.66
CA TRP A 479 -0.04 29.32 17.38
C TRP A 479 1.29 29.66 18.05
N TYR A 480 1.83 28.69 18.80
CA TYR A 480 3.15 28.77 19.42
C TYR A 480 4.10 27.78 18.79
N ILE A 481 5.36 28.17 18.62
CA ILE A 481 6.43 27.37 18.04
C ILE A 481 7.69 27.54 18.88
N ASP A 482 8.35 26.44 19.19
CA ASP A 482 9.53 26.40 20.05
C ASP A 482 10.47 25.23 19.69
N ASP A 483 11.71 25.25 20.20
CA ASP A 483 12.70 24.17 20.04
C ASP A 483 12.87 23.74 18.55
N ILE A 484 13.12 24.71 17.66
CA ILE A 484 13.23 24.49 16.22
C ILE A 484 14.61 23.97 15.86
N LEU A 485 14.67 22.73 15.38
CA LEU A 485 15.90 22.04 14.99
C LEU A 485 15.84 21.62 13.52
N VAL A 486 16.82 22.03 12.73
CA VAL A 486 17.08 21.51 11.39
C VAL A 486 18.41 20.77 11.43
N HIS A 487 18.36 19.44 11.27
CA HIS A 487 19.55 18.58 11.32
C HIS A 487 19.56 17.59 10.16
N GLY A 488 20.73 17.16 9.72
CA GLY A 488 20.92 16.29 8.57
C GLY A 488 22.33 15.76 8.54
N PHE A 489 22.80 15.32 7.37
CA PHE A 489 24.09 14.67 7.22
C PHE A 489 24.91 15.28 6.10
N VAL A 490 26.20 15.51 6.35
CA VAL A 490 27.13 15.96 5.31
C VAL A 490 27.89 14.76 4.78
N VAL A 491 27.60 14.42 3.54
CA VAL A 491 28.37 13.43 2.78
C VAL A 491 29.46 14.20 2.03
N ASP A 492 30.58 14.48 2.72
CA ASP A 492 31.71 15.14 2.09
C ASP A 492 32.51 14.14 1.24
N PHE A 493 32.33 14.19 -0.08
CA PHE A 493 33.17 13.44 -1.01
C PHE A 493 34.55 14.07 -1.24
N SER A 494 34.93 15.14 -0.53
CA SER A 494 36.18 15.88 -0.76
C SER A 494 37.39 15.47 0.10
N ALA A 495 37.27 14.44 0.94
CA ALA A 495 38.41 13.92 1.71
C ALA A 495 39.26 12.88 0.92
N ALA A 496 40.27 13.42 0.24
CA ALA A 496 41.55 12.82 -0.20
C ALA A 496 41.59 11.78 -1.37
N PRO A 497 42.61 11.89 -2.26
CA PRO A 497 42.75 11.04 -3.43
C PRO A 497 43.39 9.71 -3.04
N GLU A 498 42.59 8.71 -2.68
CA GLU A 498 43.03 7.33 -2.86
C GLU A 498 42.79 6.92 -4.30
N GLN A 499 43.89 6.54 -4.97
CA GLN A 499 43.93 5.86 -6.25
C GLN A 499 42.81 4.81 -6.37
N ARG A 500 41.65 5.21 -6.90
CA ARG A 500 40.64 4.28 -7.34
C ARG A 500 41.12 3.70 -8.67
N ALA A 501 41.16 2.37 -8.73
CA ALA A 501 41.30 1.62 -9.98
C ALA A 501 40.33 2.18 -11.03
N PRO A 502 40.69 2.20 -12.33
CA PRO A 502 39.91 2.90 -13.35
C PRO A 502 38.46 2.40 -13.35
N GLY A 503 37.52 3.33 -13.07
CA GLY A 503 36.09 3.06 -13.05
C GLY A 503 35.57 2.55 -14.39
N ALA A 504 34.44 1.86 -14.40
CA ALA A 504 33.80 1.44 -15.63
C ALA A 504 33.19 2.65 -16.38
N LEU A 505 33.04 2.52 -17.71
CA LEU A 505 32.25 3.42 -18.55
C LEU A 505 30.82 3.54 -17.99
N ARG A 506 30.37 4.75 -17.62
CA ARG A 506 29.01 4.99 -17.09
C ARG A 506 28.20 5.85 -18.04
N LEU A 507 26.92 5.52 -18.21
CA LEU A 507 25.97 6.25 -19.04
C LEU A 507 24.75 6.56 -18.18
N HIS A 508 24.44 7.85 -18.01
CA HIS A 508 23.34 8.33 -17.18
C HIS A 508 22.02 8.37 -17.97
N PRO A 509 20.86 8.30 -17.29
CA PRO A 509 19.57 8.52 -17.93
C PRO A 509 19.48 9.88 -18.66
N ALA A 510 18.72 9.90 -19.75
CA ALA A 510 18.44 11.12 -20.51
C ALA A 510 17.63 12.11 -19.67
N ASP A 511 18.01 13.39 -19.68
CA ASP A 511 17.32 14.44 -18.90
C ASP A 511 17.11 15.72 -19.74
N PRO A 512 15.86 16.17 -19.94
CA PRO A 512 14.61 15.52 -19.53
C PRO A 512 14.29 14.25 -20.35
N ASN A 513 13.46 13.36 -19.81
CA ASN A 513 12.90 12.19 -20.50
C ASN A 513 11.53 11.79 -19.90
N PRO A 514 10.40 11.86 -20.65
CA PRO A 514 10.27 12.26 -22.05
C PRO A 514 10.66 13.72 -22.31
N PHE A 515 11.04 14.06 -23.55
CA PHE A 515 11.41 15.44 -23.93
C PHE A 515 10.65 15.94 -25.15
N LEU A 516 10.31 17.24 -25.14
CA LEU A 516 9.57 17.94 -26.21
C LEU A 516 10.50 18.66 -27.22
N GLY A 517 11.68 19.11 -26.78
CA GLY A 517 12.58 19.94 -27.57
C GLY A 517 13.99 19.39 -27.68
N ALA A 518 14.69 19.24 -26.56
CA ALA A 518 15.98 18.56 -26.50
C ALA A 518 16.17 17.82 -25.17
N THR A 519 17.04 16.81 -25.19
CA THR A 519 17.50 16.08 -24.01
C THR A 519 19.03 16.10 -23.93
N ARG A 520 19.57 15.89 -22.73
CA ARG A 520 20.99 15.71 -22.47
C ARG A 520 21.28 14.25 -22.14
N LEU A 521 22.30 13.70 -22.76
CA LEU A 521 22.86 12.38 -22.48
C LEU A 521 24.23 12.58 -21.83
N ARG A 522 24.30 12.31 -20.52
CA ARG A 522 25.54 12.45 -19.74
C ARG A 522 26.23 11.10 -19.59
N TYR A 523 27.56 11.09 -19.60
CA TYR A 523 28.35 9.88 -19.41
C TYR A 523 29.72 10.17 -18.81
N ASP A 524 30.29 9.19 -18.12
CA ASP A 524 31.60 9.30 -17.48
C ASP A 524 32.60 8.35 -18.13
N LEU A 525 33.78 8.89 -18.44
CA LEU A 525 34.92 8.13 -18.94
C LEU A 525 35.96 8.01 -17.83
N ALA A 526 36.42 6.80 -17.55
CA ALA A 526 37.48 6.58 -16.57
C ALA A 526 38.90 6.66 -17.14
N ALA A 527 39.04 6.49 -18.45
CA ALA A 527 40.33 6.50 -19.14
C ALA A 527 40.18 7.21 -20.50
N PRO A 528 41.26 7.83 -21.03
CA PRO A 528 41.20 8.43 -22.33
C PRO A 528 40.99 7.35 -23.40
N GLY A 529 39.99 7.52 -24.25
CA GLY A 529 39.60 6.49 -25.21
C GLY A 529 38.75 7.03 -26.35
N GLU A 530 38.65 6.23 -27.42
CA GLU A 530 37.67 6.46 -28.48
C GLU A 530 36.26 6.25 -27.92
N VAL A 531 35.41 7.26 -28.05
CA VAL A 531 34.03 7.26 -27.58
C VAL A 531 33.10 7.33 -28.77
N ARG A 532 32.08 6.47 -28.76
CA ARG A 532 30.98 6.52 -29.72
C ARG A 532 29.64 6.51 -28.97
N LEU A 533 28.91 7.61 -29.03
CA LEU A 533 27.54 7.71 -28.53
C LEU A 533 26.60 7.82 -29.74
N THR A 534 25.79 6.78 -29.96
CA THR A 534 24.93 6.64 -31.14
C THR A 534 23.48 6.41 -30.75
N LEU A 535 22.55 7.06 -31.45
CA LEU A 535 21.12 6.87 -31.34
C LEU A 535 20.61 5.87 -32.37
N PHE A 536 19.62 5.08 -32.00
CA PHE A 536 18.97 4.05 -32.80
C PHE A 536 17.45 4.14 -32.67
N ASP A 537 16.75 3.77 -33.74
CA ASP A 537 15.31 3.56 -33.71
C ASP A 537 14.96 2.19 -33.08
N PRO A 538 13.67 1.89 -32.81
CA PRO A 538 13.26 0.60 -32.23
C PRO A 538 13.60 -0.62 -33.10
N ALA A 539 13.84 -0.44 -34.40
CA ALA A 539 14.28 -1.50 -35.30
C ALA A 539 15.81 -1.70 -35.28
N GLY A 540 16.53 -0.95 -34.43
CA GLY A 540 17.99 -1.01 -34.30
C GLY A 540 18.74 -0.30 -35.42
N ARG A 541 18.06 0.49 -36.27
CA ARG A 541 18.70 1.29 -37.32
C ARG A 541 19.28 2.55 -36.70
N MET A 542 20.49 2.91 -37.11
CA MET A 542 21.17 4.12 -36.65
C MET A 542 20.38 5.37 -37.08
N VAL A 543 20.15 6.27 -36.13
CA VAL A 543 19.46 7.54 -36.32
C VAL A 543 20.45 8.70 -36.39
N ARG A 544 21.40 8.74 -35.44
CA ARG A 544 22.39 9.82 -35.33
C ARG A 544 23.59 9.42 -34.50
N ALA A 545 24.79 9.82 -34.93
CA ALA A 545 25.97 9.78 -34.06
C ALA A 545 26.10 11.12 -33.31
N LEU A 546 25.94 11.10 -31.99
CA LEU A 546 26.03 12.30 -31.15
C LEU A 546 27.47 12.63 -30.77
N VAL A 547 28.28 11.59 -30.54
CA VAL A 547 29.71 11.71 -30.23
C VAL A 547 30.45 10.63 -30.99
N SER A 548 31.53 11.01 -31.66
CA SER A 548 32.47 10.07 -32.26
C SER A 548 33.86 10.68 -32.21
N GLY A 549 34.72 10.16 -31.33
CA GLY A 549 36.11 10.56 -31.26
C GLY A 549 36.74 10.32 -29.89
N ARG A 550 38.04 10.59 -29.82
CA ARG A 550 38.83 10.42 -28.59
C ARG A 550 38.51 11.51 -27.56
N GLN A 551 38.20 11.11 -26.34
CA GLN A 551 37.92 12.02 -25.21
C GLN A 551 38.79 11.71 -23.99
N GLN A 552 38.98 12.71 -23.13
CA GLN A 552 39.73 12.59 -21.88
C GLN A 552 38.83 12.00 -20.76
N PRO A 553 39.41 11.44 -19.69
CA PRO A 553 38.63 11.03 -18.51
C PRO A 553 37.81 12.19 -17.94
N GLY A 554 36.67 11.87 -17.34
CA GLY A 554 35.77 12.83 -16.71
C GLY A 554 34.33 12.71 -17.20
N ALA A 555 33.49 13.63 -16.73
CA ALA A 555 32.09 13.75 -17.12
C ALA A 555 31.97 14.46 -18.48
N HIS A 556 31.13 13.91 -19.35
CA HIS A 556 30.84 14.43 -20.68
C HIS A 556 29.33 14.49 -20.91
N GLU A 557 28.93 15.35 -21.85
CA GLU A 557 27.54 15.54 -22.22
C GLU A 557 27.39 15.61 -23.74
N ALA A 558 26.31 15.02 -24.25
CA ALA A 558 25.84 15.22 -25.60
C ALA A 558 24.36 15.62 -25.61
N ARG A 559 24.00 16.60 -26.45
CA ARG A 559 22.63 17.06 -26.60
C ARG A 559 21.98 16.43 -27.84
N TRP A 560 20.73 16.00 -27.71
CA TRP A 560 19.91 15.57 -28.84
C TRP A 560 18.61 16.38 -28.93
N ASP A 561 18.28 16.83 -30.14
CA ASP A 561 17.17 17.73 -30.46
C ASP A 561 16.08 17.07 -31.32
N GLY A 562 16.02 15.73 -31.34
CA GLY A 562 15.01 15.00 -32.11
C GLY A 562 15.24 14.98 -33.62
N ARG A 563 16.48 15.17 -34.09
CA ARG A 563 16.85 15.11 -35.52
C ARG A 563 17.84 13.97 -35.83
N ASP A 564 17.77 13.46 -37.07
CA ASP A 564 18.73 12.50 -37.64
C ASP A 564 20.05 13.15 -38.11
N ASP A 565 20.98 12.37 -38.65
CA ASP A 565 22.27 12.85 -39.18
C ASP A 565 22.12 13.85 -40.35
N GLU A 566 21.04 13.79 -41.13
CA GLU A 566 20.74 14.77 -42.19
C GLU A 566 19.94 15.99 -41.69
N ALA A 567 19.90 16.19 -40.36
CA ALA A 567 19.18 17.27 -39.67
C ALA A 567 17.65 17.28 -39.90
N ARG A 568 17.07 16.16 -40.33
CA ARG A 568 15.62 16.01 -40.51
C ARG A 568 14.98 15.60 -39.17
N PRO A 569 13.80 16.13 -38.82
CA PRO A 569 13.09 15.71 -37.60
C PRO A 569 12.69 14.23 -37.68
N VAL A 570 12.96 13.47 -36.61
CA VAL A 570 12.49 12.08 -36.51
C VAL A 570 11.11 12.00 -35.87
N ALA A 571 10.39 10.90 -36.09
CA ALA A 571 9.03 10.72 -35.55
C ALA A 571 9.03 10.75 -34.00
N PRO A 572 7.94 11.18 -33.35
CA PRO A 572 7.78 10.94 -31.91
C PRO A 572 7.83 9.44 -31.62
N GLY A 573 8.43 9.06 -30.51
CA GLY A 573 8.56 7.65 -30.15
C GLY A 573 9.74 7.34 -29.24
N VAL A 574 9.95 6.05 -29.02
CA VAL A 574 11.07 5.52 -28.22
C VAL A 574 12.31 5.40 -29.10
N TYR A 575 13.44 5.87 -28.58
CA TYR A 575 14.75 5.73 -29.19
C TYR A 575 15.72 5.12 -28.19
N LEU A 576 16.70 4.37 -28.69
CA LEU A 576 17.76 3.79 -27.89
C LEU A 576 19.05 4.55 -28.14
N TYR A 577 19.83 4.83 -27.12
CA TYR A 577 21.20 5.34 -27.27
C TYR A 577 22.19 4.34 -26.73
N ARG A 578 23.34 4.19 -27.40
CA ARG A 578 24.43 3.32 -27.01
C ARG A 578 25.73 4.10 -26.94
N LEU A 579 26.38 4.05 -25.79
CA LEU A 579 27.72 4.55 -25.55
C LEU A 579 28.71 3.40 -25.66
N GLN A 580 29.79 3.58 -26.42
CA GLN A 580 30.88 2.62 -26.56
C GLN A 580 32.20 3.31 -26.27
N SER A 581 33.05 2.69 -25.44
CA SER A 581 34.42 3.14 -25.19
C SER A 581 35.26 1.99 -24.63
N GLY A 582 36.51 1.86 -25.08
CA GLY A 582 37.46 0.88 -24.54
C GLY A 582 37.00 -0.60 -24.61
N GLY A 583 36.14 -0.96 -25.57
CA GLY A 583 35.57 -2.31 -25.71
C GLY A 583 34.30 -2.57 -24.89
N ALA A 584 33.91 -1.65 -24.00
CA ALA A 584 32.63 -1.69 -23.28
C ALA A 584 31.53 -0.99 -24.08
N ALA A 585 30.28 -1.44 -23.92
CA ALA A 585 29.10 -0.80 -24.48
C ALA A 585 27.97 -0.76 -23.45
N VAL A 586 27.41 0.43 -23.22
CA VAL A 586 26.26 0.66 -22.32
C VAL A 586 25.15 1.31 -23.13
N SER A 587 23.89 0.91 -22.91
CA SER A 587 22.75 1.46 -23.65
C SER A 587 21.68 2.01 -22.70
N GLY A 588 20.91 2.98 -23.17
CA GLY A 588 19.74 3.53 -22.49
C GLY A 588 18.62 3.85 -23.46
N LYS A 589 17.47 4.28 -22.94
CA LYS A 589 16.27 4.64 -23.71
C LYS A 589 15.89 6.09 -23.48
N VAL A 590 15.31 6.72 -24.50
CA VAL A 590 14.76 8.08 -24.44
C VAL A 590 13.45 8.14 -25.23
N VAL A 591 12.50 8.94 -24.75
CA VAL A 591 11.19 9.16 -25.38
C VAL A 591 11.12 10.59 -25.91
N LEU A 592 10.97 10.73 -27.23
CA LEU A 592 10.70 12.01 -27.90
C LEU A 592 9.18 12.20 -28.03
N THR A 593 8.68 13.31 -27.49
CA THR A 593 7.30 13.79 -27.69
C THR A 593 7.29 15.00 -28.63
N ARG A 594 6.15 15.31 -29.23
CA ARG A 594 5.96 16.48 -30.10
C ARG A 594 4.80 17.33 -29.63
#